data_AF-A0A8C5BB88-F1
#
_entry.id   AF-A0A8C5BB88-F1
#
_cell.length_a   1.000
_cell.length_b   1.000
_cell.length_c   1.000
_cell.angle_alpha   90.00
_cell.angle_beta   90.00
_cell.angle_gamma   90.00
#
_symmetry.space_group_name_H-M   'P 1'
#
loop_
_entity.id
_entity.type
_entity.pdbx_description
1 polymer ?
#
loop_
_entity_poly.entity_id
_entity_poly.type
_entity_poly.pdbx_seq_one_letter_code
_entity_poly.pdbx_strand_id
1 'polypeptide(L)'
;MFDVPLDGPKHTFVIPSPPGEIMEGGSVTLSCSSDANPAADYTWFKDNQPLLWEPSRPYTLDSVSSKDRGTYRCQAENQYGYLGSNSVFIDVLKETVAAMICSLSDLYCLITYLLYPVLQNV
;
A
#
# COMPACT_ATOMS: atom_id res chain seq x y z
N MET A 1 -2.71 43.74 8.76
CA MET A 1 -3.35 42.48 8.32
C MET A 1 -2.46 41.96 7.20
N PHE A 2 -1.82 40.81 7.35
CA PHE A 2 -1.12 40.16 6.22
C PHE A 2 -2.13 39.20 5.61
N ASP A 3 -2.57 39.48 4.39
CA ASP A 3 -3.41 38.55 3.65
C ASP A 3 -2.59 37.29 3.35
N VAL A 4 -3.04 36.13 3.83
CA VAL A 4 -2.36 34.86 3.57
C VAL A 4 -2.59 34.51 2.10
N PRO A 5 -1.53 34.26 1.31
CA PRO A 5 -1.67 33.93 -0.11
C PRO A 5 -2.50 32.66 -0.30
N LEU A 6 -3.52 32.72 -1.15
CA LEU A 6 -4.35 31.57 -1.51
C LEU A 6 -3.76 30.89 -2.74
N ASP A 7 -3.62 29.57 -2.69
CA ASP A 7 -3.05 28.78 -3.76
C ASP A 7 -3.59 27.35 -3.83
N GLY A 8 -3.46 26.77 -5.02
CA GLY A 8 -3.74 25.35 -5.26
C GLY A 8 -2.65 24.46 -4.66
N PRO A 9 -2.90 23.14 -4.55
CA PRO A 9 -1.99 22.21 -3.90
C PRO A 9 -0.62 22.12 -4.60
N LYS A 10 0.43 22.07 -3.80
CA LYS A 10 1.84 21.91 -4.19
C LYS A 10 2.50 20.84 -3.32
N HIS A 11 3.62 20.30 -3.81
CA HIS A 11 4.41 19.28 -3.12
C HIS A 11 3.56 18.15 -2.54
N THR A 12 2.64 17.61 -3.33
CA THR A 12 1.81 16.50 -2.88
C THR A 12 2.62 15.21 -2.88
N PHE A 13 2.70 14.51 -1.75
CA PHE A 13 3.41 13.24 -1.63
C PHE A 13 2.69 12.27 -0.69
N VAL A 14 2.94 10.98 -0.91
CA VAL A 14 2.45 9.88 -0.08
C VAL A 14 3.61 9.15 0.59
N ILE A 15 3.44 8.82 1.87
CA ILE A 15 4.41 8.09 2.68
C ILE A 15 3.72 6.86 3.31
N PRO A 16 4.22 5.65 3.06
CA PRO A 16 3.79 4.44 3.79
C PRO A 16 4.51 4.32 5.13
N SER A 17 3.80 3.80 6.14
CA SER A 17 4.34 3.47 7.46
C SER A 17 3.77 2.14 7.96
N PRO A 18 4.59 1.10 8.18
CA PRO A 18 6.04 1.06 7.92
C PRO A 18 6.36 1.11 6.41
N PRO A 19 7.56 1.56 6.03
CA PRO A 19 8.01 1.47 4.64
C PRO A 19 8.44 0.03 4.31
N GLY A 20 8.25 -0.38 3.05
CA GLY A 20 8.73 -1.67 2.53
C GLY A 20 7.63 -2.72 2.38
N GLU A 21 8.03 -3.98 2.44
CA GLU A 21 7.16 -5.15 2.29
C GLU A 21 6.34 -5.39 3.56
N ILE A 22 5.07 -5.78 3.40
CA ILE A 22 4.18 -6.07 4.52
C ILE A 22 3.75 -7.53 4.44
N MET A 23 3.82 -8.24 5.56
CA MET A 23 3.32 -9.62 5.63
C MET A 23 1.78 -9.63 5.66
N GLU A 24 1.16 -10.65 5.08
CA GLU A 24 -0.29 -10.87 5.21
C GLU A 24 -0.70 -10.88 6.69
N GLY A 25 -1.83 -10.24 7.00
CA GLY A 25 -2.30 -10.00 8.37
C GLY A 25 -1.62 -8.81 9.07
N GLY A 26 -0.59 -8.21 8.46
CA GLY A 26 0.03 -6.97 8.92
C GLY A 26 -0.85 -5.73 8.72
N SER A 27 -0.29 -4.57 9.03
CA SER A 27 -0.95 -3.27 8.83
C SER A 27 0.03 -2.26 8.24
N VAL A 28 -0.48 -1.39 7.38
CA VAL A 28 0.25 -0.24 6.84
C VAL A 28 -0.65 0.98 6.80
N THR A 29 -0.10 2.12 7.21
CA THR A 29 -0.76 3.43 7.12
C THR A 29 -0.14 4.25 5.99
N LEU A 30 -0.97 4.69 5.05
CA LEU A 30 -0.62 5.61 3.98
C LEU A 30 -0.99 7.04 4.40
N SER A 31 0.00 7.92 4.48
CA SER A 31 -0.19 9.33 4.81
C SER A 31 0.07 10.20 3.59
N CYS A 32 -0.88 11.08 3.27
CA CYS A 32 -0.76 12.04 2.19
C CYS A 32 -0.50 13.45 2.76
N SER A 33 0.44 14.18 2.19
CA SER A 33 0.75 15.56 2.56
C SER A 33 0.81 16.45 1.32
N SER A 34 0.42 17.71 1.46
CA SER A 34 0.44 18.71 0.41
C SER A 34 0.43 20.11 1.02
N ASP A 35 1.18 21.02 0.40
CA ASP A 35 1.16 22.44 0.71
C ASP A 35 -0.01 23.08 -0.06
N ALA A 36 -1.07 23.50 0.63
CA ALA A 36 -2.24 24.10 0.00
C ALA A 36 -2.90 25.11 0.94
N ASN A 37 -3.34 26.24 0.39
CA ASN A 37 -4.15 27.20 1.14
C ASN A 37 -5.35 27.71 0.32
N PRO A 38 -6.61 27.39 0.72
CA PRO A 38 -7.02 26.61 1.90
C PRO A 38 -6.58 25.15 1.86
N ALA A 39 -6.69 24.49 3.01
CA ALA A 39 -6.37 23.08 3.14
C ALA A 39 -7.11 22.24 2.09
N ALA A 40 -6.38 21.31 1.47
CA ALA A 40 -6.90 20.45 0.43
C ALA A 40 -7.65 19.24 1.02
N ASP A 41 -8.69 18.81 0.32
CA ASP A 41 -9.28 17.48 0.48
C ASP A 41 -8.43 16.45 -0.27
N TYR A 42 -8.51 15.20 0.18
CA TYR A 42 -7.78 14.11 -0.44
C TYR A 42 -8.67 13.00 -0.97
N THR A 43 -8.35 12.57 -2.17
CA THR A 43 -8.89 11.36 -2.78
C THR A 43 -7.78 10.33 -2.92
N TRP A 44 -8.02 9.12 -2.41
CA TRP A 44 -7.10 8.00 -2.57
C TRP A 44 -7.42 7.20 -3.82
N PHE A 45 -6.38 6.66 -4.45
CA PHE A 45 -6.48 5.79 -5.61
C PHE A 45 -5.64 4.54 -5.40
N LYS A 46 -6.18 3.42 -5.83
CA LYS A 46 -5.49 2.14 -5.95
C LYS A 46 -5.58 1.67 -7.39
N ASP A 47 -4.45 1.41 -8.03
CA ASP A 47 -4.36 0.96 -9.42
C ASP A 47 -5.19 1.87 -10.37
N ASN A 48 -5.09 3.19 -10.13
CA ASN A 48 -5.84 4.25 -10.79
C ASN A 48 -7.37 4.26 -10.58
N GLN A 49 -7.91 3.38 -9.73
CA GLN A 49 -9.31 3.42 -9.33
C GLN A 49 -9.48 4.22 -8.03
N PRO A 50 -10.45 5.15 -7.96
CA PRO A 50 -10.69 5.93 -6.76
C PRO A 50 -11.28 5.08 -5.62
N LEU A 51 -10.78 5.29 -4.41
CA LEU A 51 -11.30 4.69 -3.19
C LEU A 51 -12.33 5.64 -2.56
N LEU A 52 -13.60 5.49 -2.94
CA LEU A 52 -14.68 6.44 -2.63
C LEU A 52 -15.17 6.42 -1.18
N TRP A 53 -14.77 5.43 -0.38
CA TRP A 53 -15.28 5.18 0.97
C TRP A 53 -14.24 5.40 2.08
N GLU A 54 -13.01 5.78 1.70
CA GLU A 54 -11.89 5.94 2.62
C GLU A 54 -11.90 7.34 3.26
N PRO A 55 -11.71 7.46 4.60
CA PRO A 55 -11.62 8.75 5.26
C PRO A 55 -10.43 9.54 4.70
N SER A 56 -10.63 10.85 4.59
CA SER A 56 -9.74 11.75 3.89
C SER A 56 -8.31 11.77 4.47
N ARG A 57 -8.05 11.39 5.75
CA ARG A 57 -6.70 11.27 6.35
C ARG A 57 -6.69 10.44 7.65
N PRO A 58 -5.61 9.70 7.95
CA PRO A 58 -4.78 8.88 7.07
C PRO A 58 -5.51 7.59 6.61
N TYR A 59 -5.04 6.95 5.54
CA TYR A 59 -5.62 5.70 5.05
C TYR A 59 -4.87 4.51 5.66
N THR A 60 -5.56 3.71 6.48
CA THR A 60 -4.98 2.53 7.12
C THR A 60 -5.53 1.24 6.50
N LEU A 61 -4.62 0.42 6.02
CA LEU A 61 -4.87 -0.94 5.57
C LEU A 61 -4.55 -1.89 6.72
N ASP A 62 -5.57 -2.39 7.41
CA ASP A 62 -5.43 -3.36 8.50
C ASP A 62 -5.64 -4.79 8.01
N SER A 63 -4.93 -5.74 8.63
CA SER A 63 -5.02 -7.16 8.31
C SER A 63 -4.86 -7.44 6.81
N VAL A 64 -3.81 -6.87 6.20
CA VAL A 64 -3.62 -6.87 4.75
C VAL A 64 -3.62 -8.27 4.13
N SER A 65 -4.12 -8.35 2.92
CA SER A 65 -4.22 -9.57 2.13
C SER A 65 -3.64 -9.38 0.74
N SER A 66 -3.44 -10.47 0.00
CA SER A 66 -3.08 -10.42 -1.42
C SER A 66 -3.98 -9.54 -2.30
N LYS A 67 -5.22 -9.25 -1.86
CA LYS A 67 -6.10 -8.31 -2.57
C LYS A 67 -5.67 -6.87 -2.40
N ASP A 68 -4.96 -6.53 -1.33
CA ASP A 68 -4.53 -5.18 -0.99
C ASP A 68 -3.24 -4.77 -1.70
N ARG A 69 -2.55 -5.73 -2.30
CA ARG A 69 -1.43 -5.48 -3.22
C ARG A 69 -1.87 -4.53 -4.33
N GLY A 70 -1.01 -3.55 -4.65
CA GLY A 70 -1.30 -2.58 -5.71
C GLY A 70 -0.49 -1.30 -5.59
N THR A 71 -0.72 -0.41 -6.54
CA THR A 71 -0.09 0.92 -6.58
C THR A 71 -1.04 1.96 -6.01
N TYR A 72 -0.61 2.64 -4.96
CA TYR A 72 -1.38 3.65 -4.26
C TYR A 72 -0.85 5.06 -4.56
N ARG A 73 -1.77 6.01 -4.72
CA ARG A 73 -1.49 7.45 -4.84
C ARG A 73 -2.65 8.24 -4.24
N CYS A 74 -2.37 9.45 -3.77
CA CYS A 74 -3.40 10.41 -3.37
C CYS A 74 -3.45 11.58 -4.36
N GLN A 75 -4.58 12.30 -4.36
CA GLN A 75 -4.76 13.56 -5.04
C GLN A 75 -5.24 14.60 -4.03
N ALA A 76 -4.53 15.71 -3.96
CA ALA A 76 -4.91 16.91 -3.23
C ALA A 76 -5.78 17.79 -4.12
N GLU A 77 -6.90 18.28 -3.59
CA GLU A 77 -7.78 19.19 -4.30
C GLU A 77 -8.31 20.29 -3.36
N ASN A 78 -8.29 21.53 -3.83
CA ASN A 78 -9.00 22.64 -3.21
C ASN A 78 -9.65 23.49 -4.32
N GLN A 79 -10.35 24.56 -3.95
CA GLN A 79 -11.02 25.45 -4.90
C GLN A 79 -10.09 26.13 -5.93
N TYR A 80 -8.77 26.11 -5.73
CA TYR A 80 -7.78 26.70 -6.61
C TYR A 80 -7.08 25.69 -7.53
N GLY A 81 -7.34 24.38 -7.36
CA GLY A 81 -6.83 23.35 -8.26
C GLY A 81 -6.60 22.01 -7.57
N TYR A 82 -5.94 21.10 -8.29
CA TYR A 82 -5.59 19.77 -7.81
C TYR A 82 -4.18 19.35 -8.21
N LEU A 83 -3.57 18.48 -7.39
CA LEU A 83 -2.27 17.88 -7.67
C LEU A 83 -2.22 16.44 -7.16
N GLY A 84 -1.69 15.52 -7.98
CA GLY A 84 -1.46 14.13 -7.61
C GLY A 84 -0.11 13.92 -6.92
N SER A 85 -0.04 12.96 -6.00
CA SER A 85 1.21 12.55 -5.35
C SER A 85 2.09 11.68 -6.26
N ASN A 86 3.28 11.36 -5.75
CA ASN A 86 4.02 10.17 -6.19
C ASN A 86 3.19 8.89 -6.01
N SER A 87 3.61 7.81 -6.66
CA SER A 87 3.01 6.48 -6.48
C SER A 87 3.86 5.61 -5.56
N VAL A 88 3.21 4.80 -4.74
CA VAL A 88 3.86 3.82 -3.85
C VAL A 88 3.27 2.45 -4.14
N PHE A 89 4.13 1.47 -4.39
CA PHE A 89 3.72 0.09 -4.56
C PHE A 89 3.72 -0.61 -3.20
N ILE A 90 2.57 -1.18 -2.83
CA ILE A 90 2.41 -1.99 -1.64
C ILE A 90 2.49 -3.46 -2.06
N ASP A 91 3.56 -4.12 -1.65
CA ASP A 91 3.71 -5.56 -1.82
C ASP A 91 3.34 -6.30 -0.54
N VAL A 92 2.48 -7.31 -0.70
CA VAL A 92 1.96 -8.11 0.40
C VAL A 92 2.55 -9.51 0.29
N LEU A 93 3.44 -9.84 1.22
CA LEU A 93 4.14 -11.12 1.27
C LEU A 93 3.34 -12.15 2.07
N LYS A 94 3.36 -13.39 1.59
CA LYS A 94 2.84 -14.54 2.33
C LYS A 94 3.99 -15.21 3.03
N GLU A 95 3.80 -15.50 4.32
CA GLU A 95 4.69 -16.41 5.04
C GLU A 95 4.46 -17.82 4.45
N THR A 96 5.29 -18.18 3.47
CA THR A 96 5.21 -19.51 2.86
C THR A 96 5.88 -20.49 3.80
N VAL A 97 5.06 -21.32 4.46
CA VAL A 97 5.55 -22.41 5.31
C VAL A 97 6.52 -23.31 4.55
N ALA A 98 6.36 -23.44 3.22
CA ALA A 98 7.29 -24.13 2.33
C ALA A 98 8.73 -23.57 2.35
N ALA A 99 8.92 -22.25 2.42
CA ALA A 99 10.25 -21.64 2.44
C ALA A 99 10.98 -21.88 3.77
N MET A 100 10.26 -21.86 4.90
CA MET A 100 10.84 -22.17 6.22
C MET A 100 11.15 -23.66 6.39
N ILE A 101 10.33 -24.54 5.82
CA ILE A 101 10.60 -25.98 5.81
C ILE A 101 11.88 -26.29 5.01
N CYS A 102 12.11 -25.56 3.91
CA CYS A 102 13.31 -25.73 3.09
C CYS A 102 14.60 -25.22 3.75
N SER A 103 14.54 -24.22 4.63
CA SER A 103 15.72 -23.67 5.32
C SER A 103 16.07 -24.36 6.64
N LEU A 104 15.11 -25.02 7.31
CA LEU A 104 15.33 -25.74 8.56
C LEU A 104 15.80 -27.19 8.35
N SER A 105 15.62 -27.72 7.15
CA SER A 105 16.00 -29.09 6.81
C SER A 105 16.01 -29.26 5.30
N ASP A 106 17.17 -29.06 4.68
CA ASP A 106 17.41 -29.30 3.24
C ASP A 106 16.85 -30.67 2.78
N LEU A 107 16.83 -31.66 3.67
CA LEU A 107 16.27 -32.99 3.42
C LEU A 107 14.73 -33.01 3.40
N TYR A 108 14.02 -32.19 4.19
CA TYR A 108 12.55 -32.12 4.18
C TYR A 108 12.04 -31.42 2.91
N CYS A 109 12.78 -30.44 2.38
CA CYS A 109 12.51 -29.84 1.08
C CYS A 109 12.60 -30.89 -0.05
N LEU A 110 13.65 -31.72 -0.04
CA LEU A 110 13.79 -32.83 -1.00
C LEU A 110 12.68 -33.87 -0.83
N ILE A 111 12.31 -34.23 0.40
CA ILE A 111 11.23 -35.18 0.68
C ILE A 111 9.89 -34.65 0.15
N THR A 112 9.57 -33.37 0.39
CA THR A 112 8.31 -32.77 -0.12
C THR A 112 8.31 -32.63 -1.64
N TYR A 113 9.42 -32.24 -2.28
CA TYR A 113 9.55 -32.15 -3.74
C TYR A 113 9.43 -33.52 -4.42
N LEU A 114 9.93 -34.59 -3.79
CA LEU A 114 9.82 -35.97 -4.29
C LEU A 114 8.44 -36.60 -3.99
N LEU A 115 7.73 -36.16 -2.95
CA LEU A 115 6.37 -36.62 -2.62
C LEU A 115 5.27 -35.87 -3.41
N TYR A 116 5.52 -34.63 -3.84
CA TYR A 116 4.57 -33.83 -4.64
C TYR A 116 4.11 -34.53 -5.94
N PRO A 117 5.00 -35.13 -6.77
CA PRO A 117 4.57 -35.84 -7.98
C PRO A 117 3.90 -37.20 -7.72
N VAL A 118 4.01 -37.77 -6.50
CA VAL A 118 3.36 -39.05 -6.16
C VAL A 118 1.88 -38.86 -5.83
N LEU A 119 1.49 -37.70 -5.30
CA LEU A 119 0.09 -37.39 -4.93
C LEU A 119 -0.80 -36.98 -6.10
N GLN A 120 -0.24 -36.69 -7.29
CA GLN A 120 -1.03 -36.42 -8.51
C GLN A 120 -1.31 -37.68 -9.36
N ASN A 121 -0.85 -38.85 -8.92
CA ASN A 121 -1.03 -40.13 -9.61
C ASN A 121 -1.87 -41.15 -8.80
N VAL A 122 -2.74 -40.66 -7.92
CA VAL A 122 -3.77 -41.47 -7.24
C VAL A 122 -5.16 -41.03 -7.69
#